data_AF-A0ABD0RI87-F1
#
_entry.id   AF-A0ABD0RI87-F1
#
_cell.length_a   1.000
_cell.length_b   1.000
_cell.length_c   1.000
_cell.angle_alpha   90.00
_cell.angle_beta   90.00
_cell.angle_gamma   90.00
#
_symmetry.space_group_name_H-M   'P 1'
#
loop_
_entity.id
_entity.type
_entity.pdbx_description
1 polymer ?
#
loop_
_entity_poly.entity_id
_entity_poly.type
_entity_poly.pdbx_seq_one_letter_code
_entity_poly.pdbx_strand_id
1 'polypeptide(L)' 'GMWQEVVVVATTHTFLMPEGMSFEEAAALPVNYITAYLMLFDFGHLRPNQSVLIHMAA' A
#
# COMPACT_ATOMS: atom_id res chain seq x y z
N GLY A 1 -11.43 12.33 7.13
CA GLY A 1 -11.57 11.03 6.46
C GLY A 1 -11.40 11.23 4.97
N MET A 2 -11.13 10.18 4.18
CA MET A 2 -10.76 10.36 2.76
C MET A 2 -11.93 10.35 1.77
N TRP A 3 -13.15 9.98 2.20
CA TRP A 3 -14.34 10.01 1.34
C TRP A 3 -15.02 11.38 1.32
N GLN A 4 -14.36 12.36 0.70
CA GLN A 4 -14.80 13.75 0.59
C GLN A 4 -14.25 14.37 -0.71
N GLU A 5 -14.82 15.50 -1.18
CA GLU A 5 -14.35 16.18 -2.40
C GLU A 5 -12.93 16.77 -2.26
N VAL A 6 -12.59 17.21 -1.04
CA VAL A 6 -11.27 17.77 -0.71
C VAL A 6 -10.83 17.28 0.67
N VAL A 7 -9.52 17.12 0.85
CA VAL A 7 -8.91 16.71 2.13
C VAL A 7 -7.55 17.38 2.31
N VAL A 8 -7.23 17.78 3.54
CA VAL A 8 -5.91 18.29 3.90
C VAL A 8 -5.03 17.10 4.29
N VAL A 9 -3.90 16.94 3.62
CA VAL A 9 -2.93 15.86 3.88
C VAL A 9 -1.55 16.48 4.01
N ALA A 10 -0.76 16.01 4.97
CA ALA A 10 0.63 16.42 5.09
C ALA A 10 1.41 15.95 3.86
N THR A 11 2.28 16.81 3.33
CA THR A 11 3.09 16.51 2.13
C THR A 11 3.93 15.25 2.28
N THR A 12 4.34 14.92 3.51
CA THR A 12 5.08 13.68 3.82
C THR A 12 4.26 12.39 3.64
N HIS A 13 2.94 12.48 3.51
CA HIS A 13 2.04 11.36 3.24
C HIS A 13 1.50 11.38 1.80
N THR A 14 2.13 12.15 0.92
CA THR A 14 1.79 12.23 -0.50
C THR A 14 2.99 11.78 -1.34
N PHE A 15 2.72 11.08 -2.43
CA PHE A 15 3.74 10.53 -3.32
C PHE A 15 3.41 10.88 -4.76
N LEU A 16 4.43 10.99 -5.61
CA LEU A 16 4.23 11.16 -7.04
C LEU A 16 3.64 9.87 -7.62
N MET A 17 2.51 10.00 -8.33
CA MET A 17 1.92 8.89 -9.04
C MET A 17 2.79 8.53 -10.25
N PRO A 18 3.16 7.24 -10.44
CA PRO A 18 3.89 6.81 -11.61
C PRO A 18 3.15 7.12 -12.92
N GLU A 19 3.91 7.31 -14.00
CA GLU A 19 3.33 7.48 -15.33
C GLU A 19 2.59 6.21 -15.76
N GLY A 20 1.38 6.38 -16.30
CA GLY A 20 0.53 5.28 -16.77
C GLY A 20 -0.34 4.60 -15.72
N MET A 21 -0.22 4.97 -14.44
CA MET A 21 -1.09 4.47 -13.36
C MET A 21 -2.42 5.23 -13.34
N SER A 22 -3.54 4.52 -13.19
CA SER A 22 -4.85 5.17 -13.03
C SER A 22 -5.06 5.69 -11.60
N PHE A 23 -6.02 6.59 -11.42
CA PHE A 23 -6.38 7.09 -10.09
C PHE A 23 -6.95 5.98 -9.19
N GLU A 24 -7.70 5.03 -9.76
CA GLU A 24 -8.25 3.88 -9.05
C GLU A 24 -7.14 2.95 -8.52
N GLU A 25 -6.14 2.69 -9.35
CA GLU A 25 -4.96 1.92 -8.95
C GLU A 25 -4.18 2.65 -7.84
N ALA A 26 -3.91 3.94 -8.03
CA ALA A 26 -3.19 4.75 -7.06
C ALA A 26 -3.91 4.85 -5.71
N ALA A 27 -5.25 4.93 -5.70
CA ALA A 27 -6.05 4.98 -4.48
C ALA A 27 -6.05 3.66 -3.69
N ALA A 28 -5.83 2.51 -4.36
CA ALA A 28 -5.82 1.19 -3.71
C ALA A 28 -4.48 0.85 -3.02
N LEU A 29 -3.39 1.54 -3.39
CA LEU A 29 -2.04 1.25 -2.91
C LEU A 29 -1.78 1.57 -1.42
N PRO A 30 -2.11 2.76 -0.89
CA PRO A 30 -1.52 3.25 0.35
C PRO A 30 -1.83 2.41 1.59
N VAL A 31 -3.03 1.82 1.66
CA VAL A 31 -3.41 1.02 2.82
C VAL A 31 -3.01 -0.44 2.62
N ASN A 32 -3.46 -1.07 1.54
CA ASN A 32 -3.36 -2.52 1.40
C ASN A 32 -1.92 -2.96 1.08
N TYR A 33 -1.30 -2.33 0.08
CA TYR A 33 0.00 -2.77 -0.42
C TYR A 33 1.15 -2.32 0.47
N ILE A 34 1.10 -1.11 1.03
CA ILE A 34 2.12 -0.67 2.00
C ILE A 34 2.05 -1.55 3.24
N THR A 35 0.86 -1.84 3.77
CA THR A 35 0.74 -2.75 4.92
C THR A 35 1.32 -4.13 4.61
N ALA A 36 1.00 -4.71 3.45
CA ALA A 36 1.57 -5.99 3.06
C ALA A 36 3.10 -5.94 2.94
N TYR A 37 3.65 -4.87 2.35
CA TYR A 37 5.09 -4.67 2.21
C TYR A 37 5.79 -4.61 3.58
N LEU A 38 5.29 -3.77 4.49
CA LEU A 38 5.83 -3.63 5.85
C LEU A 38 5.80 -4.97 6.59
N MET A 39 4.68 -5.70 6.52
CA MET A 39 4.53 -6.98 7.21
C MET A 39 5.47 -8.05 6.66
N LEU A 40 5.65 -8.11 5.34
CA LEU A 40 6.47 -9.14 4.72
C LEU A 40 7.97 -8.83 4.81
N PHE A 41 8.38 -7.60 4.53
CA PHE A 41 9.80 -7.27 4.33
C PHE A 41 10.42 -6.54 5.53
N ASP A 42 9.72 -5.61 6.16
CA ASP A 42 10.28 -4.82 7.26
C ASP A 42 10.12 -5.52 8.61
N PHE A 43 8.97 -6.15 8.87
CA PHE A 43 8.72 -6.88 10.12
C PHE A 43 9.03 -8.37 9.96
N GLY A 44 8.47 -9.00 8.93
CA GLY A 44 8.61 -10.43 8.67
C GLY A 44 9.98 -10.84 8.12
N HIS A 45 10.75 -9.89 7.57
CA HIS A 45 12.06 -10.13 6.95
C HIS A 45 12.07 -11.33 6.00
N LEU A 46 11.02 -11.47 5.17
CA LEU A 46 10.82 -12.60 4.27
C LEU A 46 12.01 -12.78 3.31
N ARG A 47 12.47 -14.03 3.17
CA ARG A 47 13.62 -14.43 2.35
C ARG A 47 13.23 -15.50 1.33
N PRO A 48 14.02 -15.68 0.26
CA PRO A 48 13.86 -16.80 -0.65
C PRO A 48 13.79 -18.14 0.09
N ASN A 49 12.96 -19.06 -0.39
CA ASN A 49 12.70 -20.40 0.17
C ASN A 49 11.95 -20.43 1.52
N GLN A 50 11.40 -19.30 1.98
CA GLN A 50 10.47 -19.28 3.10
C GLN A 50 9.01 -19.37 2.64
N SER A 51 8.13 -19.88 3.51
CA SER A 51 6.70 -19.98 3.24
C SER A 51 5.92 -18.91 4.02
N VAL A 52 4.86 -18.38 3.41
CA VAL A 52 3.94 -17.41 4.01
C VAL A 52 2.53 -17.96 3.96
N LEU A 53 1.79 -17.86 5.07
CA LEU A 53 0.36 -18.13 5.13
C LEU A 53 -0.41 -16.82 4.99
N ILE A 54 -1.18 -16.68 3.92
CA ILE A 54 -2.06 -15.52 3.71
C ILE A 54 -3.49 -15.96 4.01
N HIS A 55 -4.09 -15.39 5.04
CA HIS A 55 -5.51 -15.54 5.34
C HIS A 55 -6.34 -14.49 4.60
N MET A 56 -7.59 -14.82 4.23
CA MET A 56 -8.53 -13.91 3.56
C MET A 56 -7.95 -13.27 2.29
N ALA A 57 -7.40 -14.10 1.40
CA ALA A 57 -6.71 -13.62 0.19
C ALA A 57 -7.63 -13.17 -0.96
N ALA A 58 -8.95 -13.34 -0.83
CA ALA A 58 -9.96 -13.01 -1.84
C ALA A 58 -11.28 -12.57 -1.20
#